data_AF-A0A9P9PSY7-F1
#
_entry.id   AF-A0A9P9PSY7-F1
#
_cell.length_a   1.000
_cell.length_b   1.000
_cell.length_c   1.000
_cell.angle_alpha   90.00
_cell.angle_beta   90.00
_cell.angle_gamma   90.00
#
_symmetry.space_group_name_H-M   'P 1'
#
loop_
_entity.id
_entity.type
_entity.pdbx_description
1 polymer ?
#
loop_
_entity_poly.entity_id
_entity_poly.type
_entity_poly.pdbx_seq_one_letter_code
_entity_poly.pdbx_strand_id
1 'polypeptide(L)'
;MPPTKRQKTMNDSGIFLESDNDTSDAESQRPHKSDKTATNSLTKQGRTPGPYEYICFHRPLFDVDGSNWREWSDGKAERMEQEELFFDVYQPGFEKESKAGIFKASPAEHKDHKWIIMWDAWLKKDLLTRKAKYCDPDAFGLNMATDWKGWGMQEIVETTLVEFDQGFQKKTEQRLDEMWVIISALGLWLNENDHIMALIANEDGDTTCELIGLVGCALLAVLGAIDRAGALKPDARYLDLPLVIGYYLELSHDLPAYGIERQCVSWRKQAVAFFKKGGLDAQKALFCTEVRLEKLGNSPNDEGDTGPSVELAPADANKENEGPNHKSDETTKNDEKETPGKKRKRAAKPKASENDPWGWNAKFKAYKKRQGSRLGGQRYDITKMSRKDRAAAAYDGKDPLARFSLKDLREDCIDF
;
A
#
# COMPACT_ATOMS: atom_id res chain seq x y z
N MET A 1 51.04 -18.29 21.27
CA MET A 1 52.14 -19.25 20.96
C MET A 1 52.14 -20.33 22.02
N PRO A 2 52.46 -21.62 21.75
CA PRO A 2 52.85 -22.31 20.51
C PRO A 2 51.86 -23.49 20.18
N PRO A 3 52.17 -24.49 19.32
CA PRO A 3 52.47 -24.40 17.89
C PRO A 3 51.51 -25.24 16.99
N THR A 4 51.53 -24.90 15.71
CA THR A 4 51.05 -25.65 14.54
C THR A 4 51.67 -27.05 14.39
N LYS A 5 50.87 -28.02 13.91
CA LYS A 5 51.37 -29.21 13.20
C LYS A 5 50.78 -29.30 11.80
N ARG A 6 51.68 -29.36 10.81
CA ARG A 6 51.44 -29.62 9.39
C ARG A 6 51.49 -31.14 9.12
N GLN A 7 50.48 -31.60 8.38
CA GLN A 7 50.57 -32.24 7.06
C GLN A 7 50.98 -33.74 6.91
N LYS A 8 50.40 -34.29 5.80
CA LYS A 8 50.73 -35.47 4.98
C LYS A 8 49.93 -36.74 5.35
N THR A 9 49.39 -37.56 4.43
CA THR A 9 49.47 -37.73 2.95
C THR A 9 48.50 -38.87 2.61
N MET A 10 47.78 -38.87 1.48
CA MET A 10 48.04 -39.57 0.18
C MET A 10 46.72 -40.31 -0.13
N ASN A 11 46.21 -40.50 -1.34
CA ASN A 11 46.78 -40.62 -2.68
C ASN A 11 45.59 -40.42 -3.66
N ASP A 12 45.75 -39.61 -4.71
CA ASP A 12 45.97 -40.04 -6.12
C ASP A 12 44.70 -40.60 -6.79
N SER A 13 44.31 -40.27 -8.03
CA SER A 13 44.98 -39.55 -9.12
C SER A 13 44.06 -39.48 -10.36
N GLY A 14 44.21 -38.43 -11.19
CA GLY A 14 44.10 -38.42 -12.68
C GLY A 14 42.71 -38.67 -13.29
N ILE A 15 41.95 -37.71 -13.87
CA ILE A 15 42.16 -36.73 -14.98
C ILE A 15 42.18 -37.35 -16.41
N PHE A 16 41.43 -36.67 -17.30
CA PHE A 16 41.38 -36.58 -18.79
C PHE A 16 40.22 -37.35 -19.46
N LEU A 17 39.17 -36.71 -20.02
CA LEU A 17 38.97 -35.72 -21.13
C LEU A 17 39.10 -36.30 -22.55
N GLU A 18 38.27 -35.70 -23.44
CA GLU A 18 38.01 -35.92 -24.89
C GLU A 18 36.88 -36.91 -25.20
N SER A 19 35.72 -36.53 -25.74
CA SER A 19 35.27 -35.67 -26.88
C SER A 19 34.97 -36.47 -28.15
N ASP A 20 33.94 -35.97 -28.84
CA ASP A 20 33.47 -36.25 -30.21
C ASP A 20 32.60 -37.51 -30.41
N ASN A 21 31.61 -37.54 -31.29
CA ASN A 21 30.68 -36.57 -31.88
C ASN A 21 29.62 -37.44 -32.62
N ASP A 22 28.50 -36.82 -33.00
CA ASP A 22 27.62 -37.18 -34.14
C ASP A 22 26.51 -38.27 -34.05
N THR A 23 25.27 -37.72 -33.98
CA THR A 23 24.09 -37.92 -34.86
C THR A 23 23.52 -39.32 -35.15
N SER A 24 22.25 -39.54 -34.79
CA SER A 24 21.10 -39.56 -35.73
C SER A 24 19.80 -40.05 -35.06
N ASP A 25 18.69 -39.58 -35.62
CA ASP A 25 17.30 -39.66 -35.19
C ASP A 25 16.71 -41.07 -34.98
N ALA A 26 15.75 -41.19 -34.05
CA ALA A 26 14.43 -41.79 -34.31
C ALA A 26 13.50 -41.68 -33.07
N GLU A 27 12.26 -41.29 -33.35
CA GLU A 27 11.14 -41.12 -32.43
C GLU A 27 10.79 -42.37 -31.60
N SER A 28 10.42 -42.16 -30.33
CA SER A 28 9.35 -42.95 -29.70
C SER A 28 8.76 -42.20 -28.50
N GLN A 29 7.49 -41.81 -28.65
CA GLN A 29 6.66 -41.19 -27.63
C GLN A 29 6.42 -42.14 -26.44
N ARG A 30 6.54 -41.63 -25.21
CA ARG A 30 5.64 -41.95 -24.08
C ARG A 30 5.77 -40.88 -22.97
N PRO A 31 4.66 -40.51 -22.30
CA PRO A 31 4.58 -39.29 -21.51
C PRO A 31 5.12 -39.51 -20.10
N HIS A 32 6.16 -38.76 -19.72
CA HIS A 32 6.58 -38.67 -18.32
C HIS A 32 5.71 -37.66 -17.57
N LYS A 33 5.04 -38.17 -16.52
CA LYS A 33 4.39 -37.40 -15.46
C LYS A 33 5.33 -36.30 -14.97
N SER A 34 4.94 -35.05 -15.15
CA SER A 34 5.55 -33.94 -14.44
C SER A 34 5.07 -33.97 -12.99
N ASP A 35 5.98 -34.30 -12.09
CA ASP A 35 5.79 -34.18 -10.65
C ASP A 35 5.45 -32.73 -10.28
N LYS A 36 4.29 -32.57 -9.66
CA LYS A 36 3.89 -31.39 -8.93
C LYS A 36 4.84 -31.27 -7.74
N THR A 37 5.74 -30.30 -7.79
CA THR A 37 6.57 -29.94 -6.64
C THR A 37 5.65 -29.38 -5.57
N ALA A 38 5.55 -30.12 -4.48
CA ALA A 38 4.66 -29.89 -3.37
C ALA A 38 5.02 -28.57 -2.65
N THR A 39 4.10 -27.60 -2.72
CA THR A 39 3.92 -26.62 -1.65
C THR A 39 3.57 -27.38 -0.37
N ASN A 40 4.46 -27.31 0.61
CA ASN A 40 4.30 -27.99 1.89
C ASN A 40 3.00 -27.57 2.58
N SER A 41 2.19 -28.56 2.90
CA SER A 41 0.84 -28.46 3.44
C SER A 41 0.84 -28.12 4.93
N LEU A 42 -0.08 -27.27 5.34
CA LEU A 42 -0.81 -27.40 6.62
C LEU A 42 -2.16 -26.68 6.51
N THR A 43 -3.15 -27.33 5.91
CA THR A 43 -4.57 -27.13 6.25
C THR A 43 -5.29 -28.45 6.09
N LYS A 44 -6.05 -28.87 7.12
CA LYS A 44 -7.14 -29.85 6.99
C LYS A 44 -7.93 -29.52 5.72
N GLN A 45 -8.30 -30.55 4.95
CA GLN A 45 -9.07 -30.46 3.71
C GLN A 45 -10.22 -29.45 3.83
N GLY A 46 -10.00 -28.24 3.34
CA GLY A 46 -10.97 -27.16 3.27
C GLY A 46 -11.05 -26.70 1.83
N ARG A 47 -12.26 -26.47 1.33
CA ARG A 47 -12.49 -25.85 0.02
C ARG A 47 -11.81 -24.47 0.01
N THR A 48 -11.17 -24.12 -1.09
CA THR A 48 -10.70 -22.74 -1.32
C THR A 48 -11.90 -21.79 -1.28
N PRO A 49 -11.91 -20.77 -0.41
CA PRO A 49 -13.01 -19.82 -0.33
C PRO A 49 -13.28 -19.16 -1.67
N GLY A 50 -14.54 -18.81 -1.91
CA GLY A 50 -14.91 -17.95 -3.04
C GLY A 50 -14.27 -16.56 -2.93
N PRO A 51 -14.06 -15.84 -4.04
CA PRO A 51 -13.39 -14.53 -4.06
C PRO A 51 -13.86 -13.52 -3.00
N TYR A 52 -15.18 -13.44 -2.83
CA TYR A 52 -15.84 -12.49 -1.93
C TYR A 52 -16.40 -13.16 -0.67
N GLU A 53 -16.03 -14.43 -0.42
CA GLU A 53 -16.33 -15.09 0.85
C GLU A 53 -15.41 -14.50 1.93
N TYR A 54 -15.98 -14.26 3.12
CA TYR A 54 -15.21 -13.78 4.25
C TYR A 54 -14.53 -14.92 4.98
N ILE A 55 -13.31 -14.65 5.46
CA ILE A 55 -12.56 -15.52 6.36
C ILE A 55 -12.18 -14.76 7.62
N CYS A 56 -12.00 -15.49 8.72
CA CYS A 56 -11.36 -14.99 9.92
C CYS A 56 -9.84 -14.88 9.71
N PHE A 57 -9.23 -13.82 10.25
CA PHE A 57 -7.77 -13.66 10.29
C PHE A 57 -7.33 -13.16 11.68
N HIS A 58 -6.04 -13.20 11.98
CA HIS A 58 -5.55 -12.78 13.30
C HIS A 58 -5.64 -11.26 13.50
N ARG A 59 -5.86 -10.82 14.74
CA ARG A 59 -5.77 -9.39 15.11
C ARG A 59 -4.46 -8.80 14.57
N PRO A 60 -4.47 -7.71 13.77
CA PRO A 60 -3.24 -7.12 13.24
C PRO A 60 -2.29 -6.61 14.33
N LEU A 61 -0.97 -6.72 14.09
CA LEU A 61 0.05 -6.28 15.06
C LEU A 61 -0.05 -4.77 15.34
N PHE A 62 -0.29 -3.95 14.32
CA PHE A 62 -0.45 -2.50 14.51
C PHE A 62 -1.63 -2.13 15.43
N ASP A 63 -2.68 -2.96 15.49
CA ASP A 63 -3.80 -2.73 16.41
C ASP A 63 -3.45 -3.15 17.84
N VAL A 64 -2.66 -4.22 18.00
CA VAL A 64 -2.07 -4.59 19.29
C VAL A 64 -1.15 -3.47 19.79
N ASP A 65 -0.29 -2.96 18.90
CA ASP A 65 0.63 -1.87 19.23
C ASP A 65 -0.10 -0.57 19.55
N GLY A 66 -1.15 -0.23 18.80
CA GLY A 66 -2.03 0.89 19.11
C GLY A 66 -2.66 0.78 20.50
N SER A 67 -3.09 -0.43 20.91
CA SER A 67 -3.59 -0.64 22.28
C SER A 67 -2.49 -0.50 23.34
N ASN A 68 -1.31 -1.08 23.11
CA ASN A 68 -0.15 -0.94 24.00
C ASN A 68 0.25 0.54 24.17
N TRP A 69 0.30 1.30 23.08
CA TRP A 69 0.62 2.73 23.10
C TRP A 69 -0.43 3.51 23.90
N ARG A 70 -1.71 3.17 23.73
CA ARG A 70 -2.81 3.87 24.39
C ARG A 70 -2.84 3.59 25.89
N GLU A 71 -2.68 2.33 26.30
CA GLU A 71 -2.64 1.95 27.71
C GLU A 71 -1.46 2.62 28.43
N TRP A 72 -0.30 2.71 27.77
CA TRP A 72 0.83 3.49 28.28
C TRP A 72 0.54 4.99 28.36
N SER A 73 0.00 5.60 27.30
CA SER A 73 -0.31 7.03 27.27
C SER A 73 -1.38 7.42 28.31
N ASP A 74 -2.28 6.49 28.66
CA ASP A 74 -3.28 6.69 29.72
C ASP A 74 -2.73 6.39 31.14
N GLY A 75 -1.46 5.99 31.26
CA GLY A 75 -0.82 5.63 32.53
C GLY A 75 -1.35 4.32 33.14
N LYS A 76 -1.94 3.44 32.33
CA LYS A 76 -2.56 2.17 32.76
C LYS A 76 -1.57 0.99 32.71
N ALA A 77 -0.54 1.07 31.88
CA ALA A 77 0.48 0.04 31.71
C ALA A 77 1.85 0.66 31.38
N GLU A 78 2.92 -0.12 31.54
CA GLU A 78 4.23 0.22 30.97
C GLU A 78 4.24 -0.02 29.46
N ARG A 79 5.01 0.78 28.72
CA ARG A 79 5.15 0.61 27.27
C ARG A 79 6.02 -0.61 27.00
N MET A 80 5.47 -1.61 26.32
CA MET A 80 6.28 -2.71 25.77
C MET A 80 6.93 -2.25 24.46
N GLU A 81 8.18 -2.64 24.25
CA GLU A 81 8.86 -2.46 22.97
C GLU A 81 8.26 -3.39 21.90
N GLN A 82 8.45 -3.05 20.62
CA GLN A 82 7.78 -3.78 19.52
C GLN A 82 8.16 -5.27 19.48
N GLU A 83 9.42 -5.60 19.77
CA GLU A 83 9.90 -6.99 19.81
C GLU A 83 9.25 -7.79 20.94
N GLU A 84 9.20 -7.21 22.15
CA GLU A 84 8.52 -7.81 23.31
C GLU A 84 7.03 -7.98 23.02
N LEU A 85 6.38 -6.96 22.47
CA LEU A 85 4.97 -7.01 22.10
C LEU A 85 4.69 -8.15 21.09
N PHE A 86 5.62 -8.35 20.14
CA PHE A 86 5.50 -9.44 19.18
C PHE A 86 5.59 -10.81 19.86
N PHE A 87 6.65 -11.06 20.62
CA PHE A 87 6.92 -12.38 21.19
C PHE A 87 6.03 -12.73 22.39
N ASP A 88 5.62 -11.75 23.20
CA ASP A 88 4.91 -12.00 24.45
C ASP A 88 3.38 -11.87 24.31
N VAL A 89 2.90 -11.10 23.33
CA VAL A 89 1.46 -10.83 23.16
C VAL A 89 0.94 -11.33 21.82
N TYR A 90 1.50 -10.84 20.72
CA TYR A 90 0.98 -11.11 19.38
C TYR A 90 1.13 -12.58 18.97
N GLN A 91 2.36 -13.11 19.00
CA GLN A 91 2.64 -14.49 18.60
C GLN A 91 1.86 -15.52 19.46
N PRO A 92 1.85 -15.44 20.80
CA PRO A 92 1.06 -16.36 21.62
C PRO A 92 -0.44 -16.28 21.34
N GLY A 93 -0.95 -15.07 21.06
CA GLY A 93 -2.34 -14.86 20.63
C GLY A 93 -2.65 -15.58 19.32
N PHE A 94 -1.78 -15.42 18.32
CA PHE A 94 -1.91 -16.10 17.03
C PHE A 94 -1.85 -17.62 17.15
N GLU A 95 -0.92 -18.15 17.96
CA GLU A 95 -0.81 -19.59 18.19
C GLU A 95 -2.06 -20.17 18.86
N LYS A 96 -2.65 -19.43 19.81
CA LYS A 96 -3.90 -19.82 20.46
C LYS A 96 -5.07 -19.85 19.47
N GLU A 97 -5.22 -18.82 18.65
CA GLU A 97 -6.28 -18.77 17.62
C GLU A 97 -6.10 -19.86 16.55
N SER A 98 -4.85 -20.12 16.16
CA SER A 98 -4.50 -21.19 15.21
C SER A 98 -4.84 -22.57 15.77
N LYS A 99 -4.51 -22.85 17.04
CA LYS A 99 -4.88 -24.09 17.73
C LYS A 99 -6.39 -24.24 17.88
N ALA A 100 -7.11 -23.13 18.06
CA ALA A 100 -8.57 -23.10 18.11
C ALA A 100 -9.24 -23.24 16.73
N GLY A 101 -8.47 -23.26 15.63
CA GLY A 101 -8.99 -23.39 14.28
C GLY A 101 -9.68 -22.12 13.75
N ILE A 102 -9.43 -20.95 14.36
CA ILE A 102 -10.08 -19.69 13.98
C ILE A 102 -9.48 -19.14 12.68
N PHE A 103 -8.16 -19.23 12.51
CA PHE A 103 -7.48 -18.66 11.36
C PHE A 103 -7.95 -19.30 10.05
N LYS A 104 -8.39 -18.46 9.09
CA LYS A 104 -9.00 -18.83 7.80
C LYS A 104 -10.32 -19.59 7.88
N ALA A 105 -10.93 -19.72 9.06
CA ALA A 105 -12.27 -20.29 9.19
C ALA A 105 -13.36 -19.30 8.71
N SER A 106 -14.58 -19.80 8.56
CA SER A 106 -15.74 -18.96 8.25
C SER A 106 -16.12 -18.12 9.47
N PRO A 107 -16.41 -16.80 9.33
CA PRO A 107 -16.93 -15.99 10.42
C PRO A 107 -18.23 -16.50 11.04
N ALA A 108 -19.01 -17.28 10.29
CA ALA A 108 -20.23 -17.90 10.82
C ALA A 108 -19.96 -18.93 11.94
N GLU A 109 -18.76 -19.52 11.95
CA GLU A 109 -18.30 -20.49 12.96
C GLU A 109 -17.73 -19.80 14.20
N HIS A 110 -17.32 -18.53 14.08
CA HIS A 110 -16.65 -17.75 15.11
C HIS A 110 -17.23 -16.34 15.21
N LYS A 111 -18.50 -16.22 15.60
CA LYS A 111 -19.26 -14.94 15.57
C LYS A 111 -18.68 -13.83 16.45
N ASP A 112 -17.96 -14.20 17.51
CA ASP A 112 -17.31 -13.24 18.42
C ASP A 112 -15.94 -12.77 17.89
N HIS A 113 -15.41 -13.43 16.86
CA HIS A 113 -14.14 -13.07 16.23
C HIS A 113 -14.36 -11.98 15.18
N LYS A 114 -14.13 -10.73 15.58
CA LYS A 114 -14.37 -9.57 14.70
C LYS A 114 -13.41 -9.45 13.51
N TRP A 115 -12.23 -10.05 13.59
CA TRP A 115 -11.17 -9.89 12.58
C TRP A 115 -11.47 -10.75 11.36
N ILE A 116 -12.12 -10.12 10.38
CA ILE A 116 -12.59 -10.76 9.16
C ILE A 116 -12.21 -9.95 7.93
N ILE A 117 -12.02 -10.65 6.81
CA ILE A 117 -11.64 -10.04 5.53
C ILE A 117 -12.15 -10.91 4.38
N MET A 118 -12.50 -10.30 3.24
CA MET A 118 -12.79 -11.05 2.02
C MET A 118 -11.55 -11.80 1.54
N TRP A 119 -11.74 -13.01 1.00
CA TRP A 119 -10.64 -13.86 0.54
C TRP A 119 -9.74 -13.17 -0.49
N ASP A 120 -10.30 -12.54 -1.53
CA ASP A 120 -9.50 -11.82 -2.53
C ASP A 120 -8.78 -10.60 -1.94
N ALA A 121 -9.36 -9.93 -0.93
CA ALA A 121 -8.70 -8.83 -0.22
C ALA A 121 -7.50 -9.34 0.60
N TRP A 122 -7.63 -10.52 1.24
CA TRP A 122 -6.53 -11.18 1.91
C TRP A 122 -5.40 -11.55 0.94
N LEU A 123 -5.72 -12.17 -0.19
CA LEU A 123 -4.75 -12.51 -1.22
C LEU A 123 -4.06 -11.28 -1.79
N LYS A 124 -4.82 -10.20 -2.02
CA LYS A 124 -4.26 -8.94 -2.50
C LYS A 124 -3.33 -8.31 -1.47
N LYS A 125 -3.73 -8.26 -0.19
CA LYS A 125 -2.89 -7.76 0.91
C LYS A 125 -1.59 -8.55 1.01
N ASP A 126 -1.65 -9.87 0.92
CA ASP A 126 -0.45 -10.73 0.90
C ASP A 126 0.48 -10.41 -0.29
N LEU A 127 -0.08 -10.24 -1.49
CA LEU A 127 0.68 -9.81 -2.66
C LEU A 127 1.34 -8.44 -2.44
N LEU A 128 0.62 -7.47 -1.88
CA LEU A 128 1.17 -6.14 -1.59
C LEU A 128 2.32 -6.21 -0.57
N THR A 129 2.20 -7.03 0.48
CA THR A 129 3.27 -7.27 1.45
C THR A 129 4.53 -7.83 0.78
N ARG A 130 4.37 -8.78 -0.15
CA ARG A 130 5.52 -9.32 -0.91
C ARG A 130 6.15 -8.27 -1.80
N LYS A 131 5.35 -7.49 -2.53
CA LYS A 131 5.85 -6.38 -3.37
C LYS A 131 6.59 -5.31 -2.57
N ALA A 132 6.11 -4.98 -1.36
CA ALA A 132 6.79 -4.04 -0.48
C ALA A 132 8.20 -4.54 -0.11
N LYS A 133 8.32 -5.82 0.27
CA LYS A 133 9.63 -6.46 0.52
C LYS A 133 10.52 -6.44 -0.72
N TYR A 134 9.96 -6.67 -1.91
CA TYR A 134 10.72 -6.62 -3.16
C TYR A 134 11.25 -5.22 -3.51
N CYS A 135 10.73 -4.18 -2.87
CA CYS A 135 11.21 -2.81 -3.02
C CYS A 135 12.21 -2.40 -1.93
N ASP A 136 12.60 -3.30 -1.03
CA ASP A 136 13.46 -2.99 0.11
C ASP A 136 14.92 -3.46 -0.15
N PRO A 137 15.86 -2.55 -0.47
CA PRO A 137 17.26 -2.92 -0.70
C PRO A 137 17.92 -3.58 0.51
N ASP A 138 17.56 -3.17 1.74
CA ASP A 138 18.15 -3.68 2.97
C ASP A 138 17.76 -5.14 3.19
N ALA A 139 16.53 -5.53 2.81
CA ALA A 139 16.08 -6.92 2.84
C ALA A 139 16.93 -7.86 1.95
N PHE A 140 17.70 -7.30 1.01
CA PHE A 140 18.54 -8.05 0.08
C PHE A 140 20.04 -7.75 0.22
N GLY A 141 20.45 -6.92 1.18
CA GLY A 141 21.84 -6.50 1.32
C GLY A 141 22.37 -5.77 0.08
N LEU A 142 21.54 -4.89 -0.50
CA LEU A 142 21.90 -4.08 -1.66
C LEU A 142 22.23 -2.64 -1.23
N ASN A 143 23.27 -2.06 -1.82
CA ASN A 143 23.61 -0.66 -1.69
C ASN A 143 22.95 0.13 -2.83
N MET A 144 21.78 0.71 -2.55
CA MET A 144 20.98 1.46 -3.52
C MET A 144 20.61 2.85 -2.95
N ALA A 145 19.90 3.66 -3.74
CA ALA A 145 19.40 4.95 -3.27
C ALA A 145 18.53 4.79 -2.02
N THR A 146 18.66 5.70 -1.05
CA THR A 146 17.95 5.68 0.23
C THR A 146 16.43 5.68 0.07
N ASP A 147 15.92 6.39 -0.94
CA ASP A 147 14.49 6.52 -1.22
C ASP A 147 13.91 5.39 -2.07
N TRP A 148 14.72 4.38 -2.44
CA TRP A 148 14.30 3.29 -3.33
C TRP A 148 13.03 2.58 -2.84
N LYS A 149 12.97 2.31 -1.53
CA LYS A 149 11.79 1.72 -0.90
C LYS A 149 10.59 2.64 -1.00
N GLY A 150 10.75 3.93 -0.67
CA GLY A 150 9.66 4.91 -0.75
C GLY A 150 9.09 5.07 -2.15
N TRP A 151 9.95 5.11 -3.17
CA TRP A 151 9.51 5.13 -4.58
C TRP A 151 8.80 3.84 -4.99
N GLY A 152 9.25 2.69 -4.50
CA GLY A 152 8.56 1.41 -4.70
C GLY A 152 7.18 1.38 -4.04
N MET A 153 7.07 1.90 -2.81
CA MET A 153 5.77 2.04 -2.13
C MET A 153 4.81 2.92 -2.93
N GLN A 154 5.30 4.02 -3.49
CA GLN A 154 4.51 4.88 -4.37
C GLN A 154 4.01 4.11 -5.61
N GLU A 155 4.88 3.39 -6.33
CA GLU A 155 4.48 2.60 -7.50
C GLU A 155 3.43 1.53 -7.15
N ILE A 156 3.55 0.89 -5.98
CA ILE A 156 2.59 -0.13 -5.51
C ILE A 156 1.21 0.50 -5.26
N VAL A 157 1.15 1.64 -4.56
CA VAL A 157 -0.11 2.35 -4.28
C VAL A 157 -0.73 2.85 -5.58
N GLU A 158 0.05 3.47 -6.47
CA GLU A 158 -0.41 3.95 -7.77
C GLU A 158 -0.98 2.81 -8.63
N THR A 159 -0.29 1.67 -8.70
CA THR A 159 -0.76 0.48 -9.42
C THR A 159 -2.07 -0.04 -8.82
N THR A 160 -2.18 -0.06 -7.50
CA THR A 160 -3.40 -0.47 -6.80
C THR A 160 -4.58 0.48 -7.10
N LEU A 161 -4.33 1.79 -7.21
CA LEU A 161 -5.34 2.77 -7.59
C LEU A 161 -5.72 2.70 -9.08
N VAL A 162 -4.81 2.26 -9.96
CA VAL A 162 -5.15 1.92 -11.35
C VAL A 162 -6.12 0.75 -11.40
N GLU A 163 -5.90 -0.30 -10.60
CA GLU A 163 -6.86 -1.41 -10.48
C GLU A 163 -8.21 -0.94 -9.92
N PHE A 164 -8.19 -0.05 -8.91
CA PHE A 164 -9.41 0.54 -8.37
C PHE A 164 -10.18 1.30 -9.45
N ASP A 165 -9.50 2.11 -10.26
CA ASP A 165 -10.12 2.83 -11.37
C ASP A 165 -10.76 1.86 -12.37
N GLN A 166 -10.09 0.76 -12.72
CA GLN A 166 -10.67 -0.26 -13.59
C GLN A 166 -11.97 -0.83 -13.02
N GLY A 167 -11.99 -1.18 -11.73
CA GLY A 167 -13.20 -1.57 -11.01
C GLY A 167 -14.27 -0.46 -11.04
N PHE A 168 -13.86 0.79 -10.79
CA PHE A 168 -14.73 1.95 -10.79
C PHE A 168 -15.36 2.22 -12.16
N GLN A 169 -14.66 1.99 -13.27
CA GLN A 169 -15.21 2.20 -14.62
C GLN A 169 -16.13 1.07 -15.10
N LYS A 170 -16.09 -0.11 -14.48
CA LYS A 170 -16.93 -1.24 -14.89
C LYS A 170 -18.43 -0.95 -14.72
N LYS A 171 -19.24 -1.68 -15.46
CA LYS A 171 -20.71 -1.67 -15.37
C LYS A 171 -21.25 -3.07 -15.05
N THR A 172 -20.52 -3.79 -14.20
CA THR A 172 -20.84 -5.16 -13.79
C THR A 172 -21.45 -5.17 -12.40
N GLU A 173 -22.18 -6.22 -12.06
CA GLU A 173 -22.73 -6.43 -10.71
C GLU A 173 -21.63 -6.59 -9.65
N GLN A 174 -20.48 -7.15 -10.05
CA GLN A 174 -19.32 -7.39 -9.18
C GLN A 174 -18.45 -6.14 -8.93
N ARG A 175 -18.71 -5.03 -9.62
CA ARG A 175 -17.94 -3.78 -9.50
C ARG A 175 -17.70 -3.34 -8.06
N LEU A 176 -18.75 -3.40 -7.23
CA LEU A 176 -18.64 -2.97 -5.83
C LEU A 176 -17.69 -3.86 -5.05
N ASP A 177 -17.74 -5.17 -5.30
CA ASP A 177 -16.88 -6.15 -4.63
C ASP A 177 -15.43 -6.00 -5.06
N GLU A 178 -15.17 -5.79 -6.36
CA GLU A 178 -13.83 -5.52 -6.87
C GLU A 178 -13.23 -4.24 -6.26
N MET A 179 -13.99 -3.14 -6.20
CA MET A 179 -13.54 -1.91 -5.56
C MET A 179 -13.31 -2.09 -4.06
N TRP A 180 -14.20 -2.83 -3.37
CA TRP A 180 -14.10 -3.07 -1.94
C TRP A 180 -12.89 -3.93 -1.61
N VAL A 181 -12.64 -5.01 -2.35
CA VAL A 181 -11.45 -5.86 -2.22
C VAL A 181 -10.17 -5.02 -2.23
N ILE A 182 -10.08 -4.07 -3.16
CA ILE A 182 -8.90 -3.23 -3.33
C ILE A 182 -8.70 -2.30 -2.12
N ILE A 183 -9.76 -1.63 -1.66
CA ILE A 183 -9.69 -0.68 -0.55
C ILE A 183 -9.52 -1.39 0.80
N SER A 184 -10.16 -2.54 1.02
CA SER A 184 -9.93 -3.37 2.21
C SER A 184 -8.46 -3.82 2.29
N ALA A 185 -7.91 -4.33 1.19
CA ALA A 185 -6.52 -4.79 1.14
C ALA A 185 -5.53 -3.64 1.34
N LEU A 186 -5.74 -2.52 0.64
CA LEU A 186 -4.85 -1.35 0.69
C LEU A 186 -4.84 -0.71 2.08
N GLY A 187 -6.01 -0.53 2.70
CA GLY A 187 -6.12 0.03 4.05
C GLY A 187 -5.42 -0.82 5.10
N LEU A 188 -5.61 -2.14 5.05
CA LEU A 188 -4.94 -3.06 5.97
C LEU A 188 -3.42 -3.06 5.74
N TRP A 189 -2.99 -3.19 4.48
CA TRP A 189 -1.57 -3.24 4.12
C TRP A 189 -0.80 -1.99 4.53
N LEU A 190 -1.35 -0.78 4.31
CA LEU A 190 -0.65 0.46 4.65
C LEU A 190 -0.38 0.63 6.16
N ASN A 191 -1.18 0.00 7.02
CA ASN A 191 -0.96 0.02 8.47
C ASN A 191 0.06 -1.04 8.95
N GLU A 192 0.47 -1.99 8.11
CA GLU A 192 1.41 -3.05 8.49
C GLU A 192 2.85 -2.70 8.15
N ASN A 193 3.82 -3.29 8.88
CA ASN A 193 5.26 -3.29 8.58
C ASN A 193 5.85 -1.94 8.16
N ASP A 194 5.40 -0.85 8.80
CA ASP A 194 5.85 0.52 8.53
C ASP A 194 5.67 0.96 7.07
N HIS A 195 4.76 0.34 6.31
CA HIS A 195 4.53 0.64 4.90
C HIS A 195 4.15 2.11 4.67
N ILE A 196 3.28 2.68 5.51
CA ILE A 196 2.95 4.10 5.43
C ILE A 196 4.17 4.98 5.73
N MET A 197 5.02 4.61 6.68
CA MET A 197 6.22 5.38 7.03
C MET A 197 7.21 5.39 5.87
N ALA A 198 7.41 4.24 5.22
CA ALA A 198 8.22 4.15 4.00
C ALA A 198 7.66 5.02 2.85
N LEU A 199 6.33 5.12 2.73
CA LEU A 199 5.70 5.97 1.72
C LEU A 199 5.87 7.47 2.03
N ILE A 200 5.70 7.90 3.29
CA ILE A 200 5.76 9.33 3.66
C ILE A 200 7.17 9.85 3.90
N ALA A 201 8.15 8.97 4.08
CA ALA A 201 9.56 9.33 4.14
C ALA A 201 10.16 9.63 2.74
N ASN A 202 9.37 9.51 1.68
CA ASN A 202 9.77 9.83 0.31
C ASN A 202 10.03 11.34 0.15
N GLU A 203 11.10 11.70 -0.58
CA GLU A 203 11.49 13.10 -0.83
C GLU A 203 10.43 13.91 -1.62
N ASP A 204 9.54 13.26 -2.37
CA ASP A 204 8.44 13.91 -3.10
C ASP A 204 7.19 14.03 -2.23
N GLY A 205 7.25 14.97 -1.27
CA GLY A 205 6.16 15.24 -0.31
C GLY A 205 4.86 15.68 -0.98
N ASP A 206 4.91 16.47 -2.06
CA ASP A 206 3.72 16.95 -2.78
C ASP A 206 2.98 15.80 -3.47
N THR A 207 3.70 14.95 -4.21
CA THR A 207 3.11 13.76 -4.83
C THR A 207 2.56 12.81 -3.79
N THR A 208 3.28 12.62 -2.68
CA THR A 208 2.85 11.78 -1.56
C THR A 208 1.56 12.30 -0.94
N CYS A 209 1.49 13.60 -0.63
CA CYS A 209 0.29 14.23 -0.07
C CYS A 209 -0.92 14.05 -0.99
N GLU A 210 -0.73 14.25 -2.29
CA GLU A 210 -1.79 14.05 -3.26
C GLU A 210 -2.23 12.58 -3.38
N LEU A 211 -1.29 11.65 -3.33
CA LEU A 211 -1.56 10.21 -3.37
C LEU A 211 -2.36 9.76 -2.15
N ILE A 212 -2.03 10.25 -0.95
CA ILE A 212 -2.85 10.02 0.26
C ILE A 212 -4.27 10.59 0.09
N GLY A 213 -4.40 11.77 -0.52
CA GLY A 213 -5.70 12.35 -0.87
C GLY A 213 -6.51 11.48 -1.84
N LEU A 214 -5.85 10.83 -2.82
CA LEU A 214 -6.48 9.89 -3.73
C LEU A 214 -6.90 8.59 -3.05
N VAL A 215 -6.06 8.04 -2.18
CA VAL A 215 -6.37 6.85 -1.38
C VAL A 215 -7.64 7.08 -0.55
N GLY A 216 -7.75 8.23 0.11
CA GLY A 216 -8.97 8.63 0.81
C GLY A 216 -10.15 8.86 -0.13
N CYS A 217 -9.93 9.47 -1.30
CA CYS A 217 -10.99 9.65 -2.30
C CYS A 217 -11.55 8.33 -2.82
N ALA A 218 -10.69 7.31 -3.00
CA ALA A 218 -11.10 5.98 -3.44
C ALA A 218 -11.96 5.28 -2.38
N LEU A 219 -11.58 5.37 -1.10
CA LEU A 219 -12.41 4.93 0.03
C LEU A 219 -13.80 5.58 -0.02
N LEU A 220 -13.86 6.92 -0.11
CA LEU A 220 -15.15 7.63 -0.13
C LEU A 220 -15.99 7.28 -1.36
N ALA A 221 -15.34 7.07 -2.52
CA ALA A 221 -16.00 6.65 -3.75
C ALA A 221 -16.70 5.29 -3.60
N VAL A 222 -16.02 4.29 -3.04
CA VAL A 222 -16.63 2.97 -2.81
C VAL A 222 -17.68 3.00 -1.70
N LEU A 223 -17.44 3.71 -0.58
CA LEU A 223 -18.43 3.86 0.49
C LEU A 223 -19.71 4.54 0.00
N GLY A 224 -19.58 5.59 -0.82
CA GLY A 224 -20.74 6.24 -1.43
C GLY A 224 -21.50 5.33 -2.40
N ALA A 225 -20.80 4.42 -3.08
CA ALA A 225 -21.45 3.45 -3.96
C ALA A 225 -22.16 2.34 -3.16
N ILE A 226 -21.56 1.86 -2.07
CA ILE A 226 -22.15 0.91 -1.10
C ILE A 226 -23.40 1.50 -0.43
N ASP A 227 -23.35 2.77 -0.03
CA ASP A 227 -24.47 3.52 0.55
C ASP A 227 -25.64 3.62 -0.44
N ARG A 228 -25.38 4.01 -1.70
CA ARG A 228 -26.42 4.03 -2.75
C ARG A 228 -27.02 2.65 -3.04
N ALA A 229 -26.24 1.58 -2.86
CA ALA A 229 -26.72 0.21 -2.97
C ALA A 229 -27.49 -0.27 -1.71
N GLY A 230 -27.64 0.55 -0.67
CA GLY A 230 -28.32 0.20 0.58
C GLY A 230 -27.56 -0.80 1.44
N ALA A 231 -26.25 -0.95 1.19
CA ALA A 231 -25.37 -1.92 1.85
C ALA A 231 -24.48 -1.29 2.94
N LEU A 232 -24.62 0.01 3.24
CA LEU A 232 -23.92 0.67 4.34
C LEU A 232 -24.67 0.45 5.68
N LYS A 233 -24.57 -0.74 6.27
CA LYS A 233 -25.18 -1.10 7.56
C LYS A 233 -24.53 -2.37 8.14
N PRO A 234 -24.63 -2.64 9.46
CA PRO A 234 -23.86 -3.70 10.14
C PRO A 234 -24.11 -5.13 9.64
N ASP A 235 -25.32 -5.42 9.15
CA ASP A 235 -25.75 -6.75 8.71
C ASP A 235 -25.87 -6.85 7.17
N ALA A 236 -25.20 -5.95 6.44
CA ALA A 236 -25.16 -5.99 4.99
C ALA A 236 -24.09 -6.95 4.45
N ARG A 237 -23.94 -6.95 3.12
CA ARG A 237 -22.96 -7.76 2.39
C ARG A 237 -21.51 -7.53 2.82
N TYR A 238 -21.16 -6.30 3.21
CA TYR A 238 -19.79 -5.91 3.54
C TYR A 238 -19.57 -5.96 5.06
N LEU A 239 -19.20 -7.13 5.57
CA LEU A 239 -19.14 -7.41 7.01
C LEU A 239 -18.00 -6.67 7.74
N ASP A 240 -16.93 -6.34 7.01
CA ASP A 240 -15.74 -5.65 7.51
C ASP A 240 -15.82 -4.12 7.40
N LEU A 241 -16.99 -3.53 7.11
CA LEU A 241 -17.19 -2.07 7.05
C LEU A 241 -16.56 -1.30 8.23
N PRO A 242 -16.78 -1.70 9.51
CA PRO A 242 -16.17 -1.01 10.64
C PRO A 242 -14.64 -1.09 10.64
N LEU A 243 -14.10 -2.27 10.31
CA LEU A 243 -12.65 -2.50 10.23
C LEU A 243 -12.01 -1.65 9.14
N VAL A 244 -12.56 -1.68 7.93
CA VAL A 244 -11.99 -0.97 6.77
C VAL A 244 -12.01 0.52 7.00
N ILE A 245 -13.11 1.11 7.47
CA ILE A 245 -13.11 2.54 7.82
C ILE A 245 -12.11 2.81 8.95
N GLY A 246 -12.04 1.92 9.96
CA GLY A 246 -11.06 1.98 11.04
C GLY A 246 -9.61 2.03 10.52
N TYR A 247 -9.22 1.17 9.57
CA TYR A 247 -7.88 1.15 8.99
C TYR A 247 -7.48 2.50 8.42
N TYR A 248 -8.39 3.17 7.72
CA TYR A 248 -8.08 4.47 7.11
C TYR A 248 -8.06 5.60 8.14
N LEU A 249 -8.92 5.55 9.17
CA LEU A 249 -8.86 6.52 10.26
C LEU A 249 -7.58 6.37 11.09
N GLU A 250 -7.12 5.14 11.32
CA GLU A 250 -5.87 4.89 12.03
C GLU A 250 -4.66 5.27 11.18
N LEU A 251 -4.59 4.83 9.93
CA LEU A 251 -3.55 5.18 8.96
C LEU A 251 -3.26 6.69 8.89
N SER A 252 -4.29 7.50 9.04
CA SER A 252 -4.25 8.93 8.73
C SER A 252 -4.28 9.84 9.96
N HIS A 253 -4.23 9.27 11.17
CA HIS A 253 -4.42 10.05 12.39
C HIS A 253 -3.22 10.94 12.71
N ASP A 254 -2.01 10.44 12.48
CA ASP A 254 -0.72 11.07 12.80
C ASP A 254 -0.05 11.71 11.58
N LEU A 255 -0.50 11.41 10.36
CA LEU A 255 -0.02 12.02 9.11
C LEU A 255 0.19 13.55 9.15
N PRO A 256 -0.68 14.37 9.80
CA PRO A 256 -0.42 15.81 9.95
C PRO A 256 0.87 16.15 10.70
N ALA A 257 1.32 15.31 11.65
CA ALA A 257 2.59 15.51 12.35
C ALA A 257 3.81 15.35 11.42
N TYR A 258 3.61 14.73 10.25
CA TYR A 258 4.62 14.55 9.20
C TYR A 258 4.41 15.51 8.01
N GLY A 259 3.59 16.56 8.18
CA GLY A 259 3.33 17.55 7.12
C GLY A 259 2.30 17.13 6.08
N ILE A 260 1.68 15.94 6.21
CA ILE A 260 0.59 15.48 5.34
C ILE A 260 -0.75 15.93 5.95
N GLU A 261 -1.11 17.19 5.69
CA GLU A 261 -2.23 17.87 6.34
C GLU A 261 -3.28 18.42 5.36
N ARG A 262 -4.29 19.11 5.89
CA ARG A 262 -5.32 19.84 5.13
C ARG A 262 -6.03 18.95 4.10
N GLN A 263 -5.98 19.32 2.82
CA GLN A 263 -6.72 18.68 1.73
C GLN A 263 -6.29 17.23 1.49
N CYS A 264 -5.07 16.85 1.88
CA CYS A 264 -4.58 15.48 1.73
C CYS A 264 -5.28 14.49 2.67
N VAL A 265 -5.83 14.99 3.79
CA VAL A 265 -6.48 14.19 4.83
C VAL A 265 -7.87 14.71 5.22
N SER A 266 -8.47 15.61 4.42
CA SER A 266 -9.81 16.17 4.67
C SER A 266 -10.92 15.13 4.53
N TRP A 267 -10.67 14.08 3.72
CA TRP A 267 -11.57 12.95 3.53
C TRP A 267 -11.91 12.20 4.83
N ARG A 268 -11.08 12.31 5.88
CA ARG A 268 -11.29 11.64 7.17
C ARG A 268 -12.64 11.98 7.80
N LYS A 269 -13.05 13.26 7.75
CA LYS A 269 -14.36 13.70 8.29
C LYS A 269 -15.53 13.01 7.59
N GLN A 270 -15.40 12.81 6.28
CA GLN A 270 -16.43 12.13 5.48
C GLN A 270 -16.45 10.62 5.75
N ALA A 271 -15.28 10.01 6.01
CA ALA A 271 -15.22 8.63 6.47
C ALA A 271 -15.93 8.45 7.83
N VAL A 272 -15.75 9.38 8.77
CA VAL A 272 -16.51 9.43 10.04
C VAL A 272 -18.02 9.57 9.78
N ALA A 273 -18.41 10.44 8.84
CA ALA A 273 -19.81 10.63 8.48
C ALA A 273 -20.44 9.32 7.94
N PHE A 274 -19.74 8.59 7.08
CA PHE A 274 -20.18 7.26 6.62
C PHE A 274 -20.27 6.25 7.76
N PHE A 275 -19.29 6.23 8.67
CA PHE A 275 -19.31 5.35 9.83
C PHE A 275 -20.58 5.57 10.69
N LYS A 276 -20.86 6.84 11.01
CA LYS A 276 -22.05 7.23 11.79
C LYS A 276 -23.34 6.97 11.04
N LYS A 277 -23.42 7.33 9.75
CA LYS A 277 -24.59 7.12 8.89
C LYS A 277 -24.96 5.65 8.80
N GLY A 278 -23.96 4.77 8.68
CA GLY A 278 -24.17 3.33 8.64
C GLY A 278 -24.59 2.71 9.96
N GLY A 279 -24.61 3.46 11.07
CA GLY A 279 -24.86 2.90 12.40
C GLY A 279 -23.84 1.83 12.78
N LEU A 280 -22.58 2.01 12.35
CA LEU A 280 -21.53 1.02 12.55
C LEU A 280 -21.03 1.02 14.00
N ASP A 281 -20.63 -0.15 14.47
CA ASP A 281 -20.15 -0.36 15.83
C ASP A 281 -18.61 -0.22 15.90
N ALA A 282 -18.13 0.72 16.72
CA ALA A 282 -16.70 0.94 16.93
C ALA A 282 -16.00 -0.26 17.60
N GLN A 283 -16.73 -1.07 18.38
CA GLN A 283 -16.16 -2.27 19.00
C GLN A 283 -15.80 -3.34 17.96
N LYS A 284 -16.49 -3.34 16.80
CA LYS A 284 -16.18 -4.19 15.64
C LYS A 284 -15.07 -3.61 14.75
N ALA A 285 -14.56 -2.42 15.04
CA ALA A 285 -13.44 -1.79 14.34
C ALA A 285 -12.10 -2.00 15.08
N LEU A 286 -11.09 -1.19 14.76
CA LEU A 286 -9.81 -1.14 15.49
C LEU A 286 -9.98 -0.61 16.91
N PHE A 287 -9.07 -0.96 17.81
CA PHE A 287 -9.04 -0.53 19.20
C PHE A 287 -9.14 1.00 19.35
N CYS A 288 -8.38 1.76 18.55
CA CYS A 288 -8.34 3.22 18.63
C CYS A 288 -9.50 3.92 17.89
N THR A 289 -10.37 3.19 17.18
CA THR A 289 -11.38 3.78 16.28
C THR A 289 -12.29 4.76 16.99
N GLU A 290 -12.79 4.41 18.18
CA GLU A 290 -13.69 5.27 18.96
C GLU A 290 -13.08 6.65 19.23
N VAL A 291 -11.83 6.67 19.69
CA VAL A 291 -11.07 7.91 19.91
C VAL A 291 -10.87 8.69 18.61
N ARG A 292 -10.65 8.01 17.47
CA ARG A 292 -10.52 8.70 16.17
C ARG A 292 -11.84 9.34 15.75
N LEU A 293 -12.96 8.64 15.94
CA LEU A 293 -14.31 9.15 15.65
C LEU A 293 -14.64 10.38 16.52
N GLU A 294 -14.29 10.35 17.80
CA GLU A 294 -14.50 11.47 18.73
C GLU A 294 -13.65 12.69 18.34
N LYS A 295 -12.35 12.50 18.14
CA LYS A 295 -11.43 13.60 17.78
C LYS A 295 -11.89 14.30 16.51
N LEU A 296 -12.19 13.54 15.46
CA LEU A 296 -12.63 14.10 14.17
C LEU A 296 -14.07 14.62 14.19
N GLY A 297 -14.91 14.13 15.11
CA GLY A 297 -16.27 14.60 15.31
C GLY A 297 -16.36 15.92 16.11
N ASN A 298 -15.40 16.15 17.01
CA ASN A 298 -15.34 17.32 17.89
C ASN A 298 -14.41 18.43 17.36
N SER A 299 -13.56 18.15 16.38
CA SER A 299 -12.77 19.20 15.72
C SER A 299 -13.71 20.25 15.14
N PRO A 300 -13.49 21.56 15.43
CA PRO A 300 -14.14 22.62 14.70
C PRO A 300 -14.05 22.34 13.20
N ASN A 301 -15.09 22.70 12.46
CA ASN A 301 -14.93 22.80 11.02
C ASN A 301 -13.73 23.73 10.80
N ASP A 302 -12.59 23.19 10.38
CA ASP A 302 -11.57 23.99 9.70
C ASP A 302 -12.36 24.68 8.60
N GLU A 303 -12.68 25.96 8.78
CA GLU A 303 -13.45 26.76 7.84
C GLU A 303 -12.62 27.09 6.57
N GLY A 304 -11.83 26.12 6.11
CA GLY A 304 -11.36 25.97 4.73
C GLY A 304 -11.88 24.69 4.06
N ASP A 305 -12.66 23.86 4.76
CA ASP A 305 -13.17 22.55 4.35
C ASP A 305 -14.66 22.58 3.95
N THR A 306 -15.05 23.62 3.21
CA THR A 306 -16.17 23.50 2.28
C THR A 306 -15.58 23.19 0.91
N GLY A 307 -15.66 21.95 0.45
CA GLY A 307 -15.42 21.69 -0.97
C GLY A 307 -16.41 22.53 -1.83
N PRO A 308 -16.02 23.15 -2.96
CA PRO A 308 -14.68 23.38 -3.48
C PRO A 308 -14.27 24.87 -3.41
N SER A 309 -13.09 25.19 -2.88
CA SER A 309 -12.30 26.33 -3.35
C SER A 309 -10.90 25.84 -3.73
N VAL A 310 -10.64 25.84 -5.04
CA VAL A 310 -9.36 25.49 -5.64
C VAL A 310 -8.75 26.81 -6.10
N GLU A 311 -7.71 27.27 -5.41
CA GLU A 311 -6.69 28.12 -5.99
C GLU A 311 -5.44 27.27 -6.17
N LEU A 312 -5.24 26.80 -7.40
CA LEU A 312 -3.93 26.35 -7.86
C LEU A 312 -3.22 27.60 -8.39
N ALA A 313 -2.15 28.01 -7.71
CA ALA A 313 -1.25 29.03 -8.22
C ALA A 313 -0.55 28.49 -9.48
N PRO A 314 -0.41 29.29 -10.56
CA PRO A 314 0.34 28.89 -11.73
C PRO A 314 1.84 29.02 -11.46
N ALA A 315 2.56 27.90 -11.57
CA ALA A 315 4.01 27.92 -11.75
C ALA A 315 4.30 28.27 -13.21
N ASP A 316 5.00 29.39 -13.43
CA ASP A 316 5.90 29.54 -14.57
C ASP A 316 6.87 30.71 -14.34
N ALA A 317 8.17 30.36 -14.35
CA ALA A 317 9.33 31.16 -14.80
C ALA A 317 9.74 32.37 -13.93
N ASN A 318 11.01 32.66 -13.63
CA ASN A 318 12.31 32.10 -14.03
C ASN A 318 13.41 32.92 -13.31
N LYS A 319 14.65 32.41 -13.33
CA LYS A 319 15.94 33.15 -13.34
C LYS A 319 16.48 33.76 -12.03
N GLU A 320 17.68 33.27 -11.69
CA GLU A 320 18.91 34.03 -11.38
C GLU A 320 18.73 35.57 -11.26
N ASN A 321 19.11 36.17 -10.13
CA ASN A 321 20.48 36.67 -9.97
C ASN A 321 20.77 37.34 -8.61
N GLU A 322 22.08 37.39 -8.36
CA GLU A 322 22.84 38.02 -7.31
C GLU A 322 22.55 39.53 -7.08
N GLY A 323 22.75 39.98 -5.83
CA GLY A 323 23.34 41.29 -5.50
C GLY A 323 22.43 42.53 -5.44
N PRO A 324 22.53 43.38 -4.39
CA PRO A 324 21.78 44.62 -4.30
C PRO A 324 22.54 45.82 -4.91
N ASN A 325 21.84 46.48 -5.84
CA ASN A 325 21.57 47.92 -5.89
C ASN A 325 22.73 48.95 -5.75
N HIS A 326 22.95 49.76 -6.79
CA HIS A 326 23.21 51.19 -6.60
C HIS A 326 22.87 52.06 -7.84
N LYS A 327 22.03 53.09 -7.62
CA LYS A 327 21.93 54.41 -8.31
C LYS A 327 21.58 54.39 -9.82
N SER A 328 20.88 55.34 -10.43
CA SER A 328 20.26 56.62 -10.09
C SER A 328 19.51 57.10 -11.34
N ASP A 329 18.49 57.94 -11.11
CA ASP A 329 18.00 59.03 -11.97
C ASP A 329 17.25 58.82 -13.32
N GLU A 330 16.19 59.64 -13.38
CA GLU A 330 15.64 60.42 -14.48
C GLU A 330 14.66 59.83 -15.53
N THR A 331 13.42 60.32 -15.37
CA THR A 331 12.47 60.84 -16.38
C THR A 331 12.32 60.14 -17.74
N THR A 332 11.11 59.65 -18.00
CA THR A 332 10.21 60.22 -19.04
C THR A 332 8.79 59.67 -18.93
N LYS A 333 7.81 60.57 -19.00
CA LYS A 333 6.40 60.27 -19.28
C LYS A 333 6.26 59.91 -20.76
N ASN A 334 5.40 58.96 -21.09
CA ASN A 334 4.53 59.04 -22.27
C ASN A 334 3.30 58.15 -22.11
N ASP A 335 2.18 58.73 -22.54
CA ASP A 335 0.80 58.29 -22.42
C ASP A 335 0.40 57.16 -23.41
N GLU A 336 -0.75 56.56 -23.09
CA GLU A 336 -1.77 56.04 -24.03
C GLU A 336 -1.51 54.70 -24.76
N LYS A 337 -2.21 53.64 -24.31
CA LYS A 337 -3.47 53.18 -24.94
C LYS A 337 -4.01 51.90 -24.29
N GLU A 338 -5.15 52.04 -23.62
CA GLU A 338 -6.04 50.92 -23.33
C GLU A 338 -6.55 50.31 -24.65
N THR A 339 -6.49 48.99 -24.75
CA THR A 339 -7.29 48.22 -25.72
C THR A 339 -8.13 47.21 -24.94
N PRO A 340 -9.45 47.13 -25.16
CA PRO A 340 -10.36 46.38 -24.29
C PRO A 340 -10.48 44.91 -24.71
N GLY A 341 -10.66 44.04 -23.71
CA GLY A 341 -11.49 42.85 -23.86
C GLY A 341 -10.80 41.56 -24.30
N LYS A 342 -10.21 40.83 -23.35
CA LYS A 342 -10.30 39.36 -23.32
C LYS A 342 -10.77 38.92 -21.94
N LYS A 343 -12.09 38.71 -21.81
CA LYS A 343 -12.68 37.94 -20.71
C LYS A 343 -12.01 36.57 -20.70
N ARG A 344 -11.02 36.38 -19.82
CA ARG A 344 -10.48 35.06 -19.48
C ARG A 344 -11.65 34.23 -18.96
N LYS A 345 -12.13 33.27 -19.76
CA LYS A 345 -13.04 32.21 -19.29
C LYS A 345 -12.32 31.50 -18.15
N ARG A 346 -12.79 31.70 -16.92
CA ARG A 346 -12.43 30.87 -15.76
C ARG A 346 -12.59 29.40 -16.17
N ALA A 347 -11.52 28.62 -16.07
CA ALA A 347 -11.58 27.19 -16.27
C ALA A 347 -12.58 26.60 -15.25
N ALA A 348 -13.53 25.80 -15.74
CA ALA A 348 -14.57 25.23 -14.91
C ALA A 348 -13.97 24.22 -13.92
N LYS A 349 -14.39 24.31 -12.65
CA LYS A 349 -14.07 23.32 -11.61
C LYS A 349 -14.51 21.91 -12.05
N PRO A 350 -13.74 20.85 -11.75
CA PRO A 350 -14.19 19.49 -12.01
C PRO A 350 -15.48 19.22 -11.23
N LYS A 351 -16.57 18.91 -11.94
CA LYS A 351 -17.87 18.72 -11.33
C LYS A 351 -18.02 17.29 -10.82
N ALA A 352 -18.24 17.15 -9.51
CA ALA A 352 -18.90 15.98 -8.95
C ALA A 352 -20.21 15.72 -9.72
N SER A 353 -20.51 14.45 -9.96
CA SER A 353 -21.74 14.01 -10.61
C SER A 353 -22.54 13.10 -9.67
N GLU A 354 -23.81 12.85 -9.96
CA GLU A 354 -24.65 11.94 -9.17
C GLU A 354 -24.01 10.56 -8.98
N ASN A 355 -23.31 10.07 -10.01
CA ASN A 355 -22.62 8.77 -10.00
C ASN A 355 -21.16 8.84 -9.52
N ASP A 356 -20.60 10.03 -9.38
CA ASP A 356 -19.26 10.30 -8.84
C ASP A 356 -19.28 11.54 -7.93
N PRO A 357 -19.89 11.46 -6.73
CA PRO A 357 -20.02 12.61 -5.83
C PRO A 357 -18.67 13.10 -5.29
N TRP A 358 -17.67 12.22 -5.28
CA TRP A 358 -16.34 12.49 -4.72
C TRP A 358 -15.32 12.97 -5.76
N GLY A 359 -15.72 12.97 -7.04
CA GLY A 359 -14.91 13.43 -8.16
C GLY A 359 -13.72 12.52 -8.46
N TRP A 360 -13.83 11.22 -8.19
CA TRP A 360 -12.78 10.23 -8.45
C TRP A 360 -12.21 10.38 -9.86
N ASN A 361 -13.08 10.39 -10.87
CA ASN A 361 -12.67 10.45 -12.28
C ASN A 361 -11.81 11.67 -12.57
N ALA A 362 -12.21 12.83 -12.04
CA ALA A 362 -11.49 14.07 -12.28
C ALA A 362 -10.15 14.10 -11.54
N LYS A 363 -10.13 13.69 -10.28
CA LYS A 363 -8.93 13.68 -9.44
C LYS A 363 -7.90 12.68 -9.96
N PHE A 364 -8.31 11.44 -10.22
CA PHE A 364 -7.41 10.40 -10.72
C PHE A 364 -6.88 10.74 -12.11
N LYS A 365 -7.71 11.32 -13.00
CA LYS A 365 -7.25 11.81 -14.30
C LYS A 365 -6.23 12.95 -14.18
N ALA A 366 -6.42 13.88 -13.25
CA ALA A 366 -5.46 14.96 -13.01
C ALA A 366 -4.11 14.40 -12.52
N TYR A 367 -4.16 13.45 -11.59
CA TYR A 367 -2.99 12.74 -11.09
C TYR A 367 -2.23 12.00 -12.19
N LYS A 368 -2.94 11.16 -12.94
CA LYS A 368 -2.37 10.46 -14.10
C LYS A 368 -1.73 11.41 -15.11
N LYS A 369 -2.32 12.59 -15.34
CA LYS A 369 -1.75 13.59 -16.26
C LYS A 369 -0.42 14.14 -15.76
N ARG A 370 -0.27 14.38 -14.45
CA ARG A 370 0.98 14.88 -13.86
C ARG A 370 2.06 13.79 -13.80
N GLN A 371 1.71 12.57 -13.41
CA GLN A 371 2.65 11.45 -13.39
C GLN A 371 3.10 11.01 -14.79
N GLY A 372 2.24 11.18 -15.79
CA GLY A 372 2.55 10.85 -17.17
C GLY A 372 2.83 9.35 -17.34
N SER A 373 3.99 9.01 -17.92
CA SER A 373 4.42 7.62 -18.09
C SER A 373 4.97 6.97 -16.82
N ARG A 374 5.04 7.70 -15.69
CA ARG A 374 5.58 7.21 -14.41
C ARG A 374 4.50 6.62 -13.48
N LEU A 375 3.22 6.65 -13.87
CA LEU A 375 2.13 6.14 -13.04
C LEU A 375 2.21 4.62 -12.88
N GLY A 376 2.44 4.17 -11.66
CA GLY A 376 2.59 2.77 -11.28
C GLY A 376 3.80 2.11 -11.93
N GLY A 377 3.86 0.78 -11.84
CA GLY A 377 4.90 0.01 -12.50
C GLY A 377 5.58 -1.01 -11.59
N GLN A 378 6.83 -1.28 -11.91
CA GLN A 378 7.68 -2.27 -11.24
C GLN A 378 9.16 -1.88 -11.33
N ARG A 379 9.44 -0.58 -11.45
CA ARG A 379 10.81 -0.08 -11.65
C ARG A 379 11.66 -0.32 -10.42
N TYR A 380 11.05 -0.17 -9.24
CA TYR A 380 11.72 -0.33 -7.95
C TYR A 380 11.60 -1.75 -7.40
N ASP A 381 10.97 -2.66 -8.13
CA ASP A 381 10.91 -4.07 -7.78
C ASP A 381 12.24 -4.76 -8.12
N ILE A 382 13.00 -5.10 -7.08
CA ILE A 382 14.33 -5.71 -7.16
C ILE A 382 14.27 -7.09 -7.83
N THR A 383 13.14 -7.81 -7.73
CA THR A 383 12.96 -9.10 -8.42
C THR A 383 12.93 -8.94 -9.94
N LYS A 384 12.55 -7.74 -10.45
CA LYS A 384 12.50 -7.43 -11.89
C LYS A 384 13.83 -6.88 -12.43
N MET A 385 14.78 -6.52 -11.57
CA MET A 385 16.12 -6.15 -11.99
C MET A 385 16.84 -7.32 -12.68
N SER A 386 17.80 -7.00 -13.55
CA SER A 386 18.67 -8.03 -14.10
C SER A 386 19.59 -8.60 -13.02
N ARG A 387 20.02 -9.86 -13.17
CA ARG A 387 20.99 -10.49 -12.25
C ARG A 387 22.28 -9.67 -12.14
N LYS A 388 22.71 -9.09 -13.27
CA LYS A 388 23.91 -8.25 -13.35
C LYS A 388 23.74 -6.98 -12.52
N ASP A 389 22.60 -6.32 -12.62
CA ASP A 389 22.35 -5.06 -11.89
C ASP A 389 22.23 -5.32 -10.39
N ARG A 390 21.57 -6.42 -9.98
CA ARG A 390 21.54 -6.82 -8.56
C ARG A 390 22.93 -7.14 -8.02
N ALA A 391 23.72 -7.92 -8.75
CA ALA A 391 25.09 -8.23 -8.34
C ALA A 391 25.96 -6.97 -8.25
N ALA A 392 25.77 -6.01 -9.14
CA ALA A 392 26.49 -4.73 -9.10
C ALA A 392 26.09 -3.85 -7.91
N ALA A 393 24.83 -3.93 -7.45
CA ALA A 393 24.34 -3.22 -6.27
C ALA A 393 24.66 -3.94 -4.95
N ALA A 394 24.94 -5.25 -4.97
CA ALA A 394 25.17 -6.04 -3.76
C ALA A 394 26.52 -5.72 -3.09
N TYR A 395 26.56 -5.71 -1.76
CA TYR A 395 27.80 -5.45 -1.00
C TYR A 395 28.92 -6.46 -1.29
N ASP A 396 28.57 -7.71 -1.60
CA ASP A 396 29.53 -8.78 -1.89
C ASP A 396 29.75 -9.03 -3.40
N GLY A 397 29.13 -8.21 -4.25
CA GLY A 397 29.19 -8.34 -5.71
C GLY A 397 28.45 -9.54 -6.29
N LYS A 398 27.59 -10.23 -5.52
CA LYS A 398 26.83 -11.41 -5.97
C LYS A 398 25.35 -11.13 -5.99
N ASP A 399 24.64 -11.74 -6.94
CA ASP A 399 23.18 -11.62 -7.00
C ASP A 399 22.54 -12.32 -5.79
N PRO A 400 21.88 -11.58 -4.86
CA PRO A 400 21.27 -12.16 -3.66
C PRO A 400 20.10 -13.10 -4.00
N LEU A 401 19.56 -13.02 -5.22
CA LEU A 401 18.44 -13.82 -5.70
C LEU A 401 18.88 -14.90 -6.70
N ALA A 402 20.18 -15.20 -6.80
CA ALA A 402 20.71 -16.15 -7.78
C ALA A 402 20.08 -17.55 -7.69
N ARG A 403 19.62 -17.95 -6.49
CA ARG A 403 18.99 -19.24 -6.19
C ARG A 403 17.58 -19.42 -6.77
N PHE A 404 16.88 -18.33 -7.10
CA PHE A 404 15.53 -18.40 -7.63
C PHE A 404 15.53 -18.44 -9.15
N SER A 405 14.55 -19.12 -9.74
CA SER A 405 14.40 -19.12 -11.20
C SER A 405 13.94 -17.73 -11.69
N LEU A 406 14.26 -17.39 -12.94
CA LEU A 406 13.74 -16.16 -13.55
C LEU A 406 12.21 -16.16 -13.67
N LYS A 407 11.59 -17.35 -13.69
CA LYS A 407 10.14 -17.48 -13.71
C LYS A 407 9.55 -17.07 -12.36
N ASP A 408 10.06 -17.62 -11.27
CA ASP A 408 9.56 -17.32 -9.92
C ASP A 408 9.73 -15.83 -9.57
N LEU A 409 10.85 -15.23 -9.99
CA LEU A 409 11.10 -13.79 -9.87
C LEU A 409 10.08 -12.94 -10.64
N ARG A 410 9.63 -13.42 -11.82
CA ARG A 410 8.66 -12.67 -12.64
C ARG A 410 7.23 -12.81 -12.14
N GLU A 411 6.88 -13.96 -11.59
CA GLU A 411 5.50 -14.30 -11.16
C GLU A 411 5.20 -13.93 -9.71
N ASP A 412 6.05 -13.15 -9.04
CA ASP A 412 5.89 -12.73 -7.63
C ASP A 412 5.68 -13.94 -6.70
N CYS A 413 6.36 -15.05 -6.99
CA CYS A 413 6.21 -16.33 -6.30
C CYS A 413 7.30 -16.59 -5.26
N ILE A 414 7.92 -15.53 -4.73
CA ILE A 414 9.03 -15.65 -3.80
C ILE A 414 8.63 -15.16 -2.42
N ASP A 415 8.76 -16.07 -1.45
CA ASP A 415 8.63 -15.77 -0.03
C ASP A 415 10.01 -15.82 0.63
N PHE A 416 10.24 -14.91 1.58
CA PHE A 416 11.49 -14.75 2.33
C PHE A 416 11.27 -14.93 3.82
#